data_AF-G6F134-F1
#
_entry.id   AF-G6F134-F1
#
_cell.length_a   1.000
_cell.length_b   1.000
_cell.length_c   1.000
_cell.angle_alpha   90.00
_cell.angle_beta   90.00
_cell.angle_gamma   90.00
#
_symmetry.space_group_name_H-M   'P 1'
#
loop_
_entity.id
_entity.type
_entity.pdbx_description
1 polymer ?
#
loop_
_entity_poly.entity_id
_entity_poly.type
_entity_poly.pdbx_seq_one_letter_code
_entity_poly.pdbx_strand_id
1 'polypeptide(L)'
;MAALKIADVAMTLSIWPETYCISLSEAWQNGLIPIVTDVGALGDRVKDGVNGFKVEIGAVNTVIDRLELIRSDESLRKQIMDNITPDLWVTAADYSKELLSIYESVVPYDKLGVSNLKWDIGRLHYLPHASWKDQAPPRHIFDPPTGNDLHVELPQIVDDWAVVQGANYYLDDICYHILNVDDDKKFKPANEFHIRGWFIFPELSNAGALYTVLIHDSSDLTIFLECQRENRSDVADSFSNAPIRNGFSGTAALRGKWCEGRFRIGLINVVNGSAAFQLTTNEIEVAEGQIKAIYSSVHSNQVILDDFLRITEKDGLIRGIKLNNFIEKNIHAQRFGELEYCIEHFTGFIQDDDASEVAIDADKSQFRISGWAFNRTNTMAGRMYIAFVSDEAEECFVIGTSRCMRHQTAEFFQSAPLNNGFVVDVNLQQGCFSQINGKYHIYLVNVIQKEYKVAQTNIVINIVNNSVEDISDSILTDKIIQKSMHLIDRKFK
;
A
#
# COMPACT_ATOMS: atom_id res chain seq x y z
N MET A 1 12.87 15.25 46.97
CA MET A 1 14.00 14.41 47.44
C MET A 1 14.26 14.47 48.95
N ALA A 2 13.91 15.53 49.70
CA ALA A 2 14.15 15.57 51.15
C ALA A 2 13.34 14.53 51.96
N ALA A 3 12.12 14.20 51.54
CA ALA A 3 11.25 13.22 52.23
C ALA A 3 11.71 11.76 52.11
N LEU A 4 12.33 11.38 50.99
CA LEU A 4 12.84 10.01 50.76
C LEU A 4 14.04 9.67 51.67
N LYS A 5 14.85 10.67 52.05
CA LYS A 5 15.97 10.48 52.99
C LYS A 5 15.56 10.15 54.43
N ILE A 6 14.26 10.28 54.76
CA ILE A 6 13.72 9.97 56.09
C ILE A 6 13.19 8.53 56.15
N ALA A 7 12.88 7.93 55.00
CA ALA A 7 12.39 6.56 54.93
C ALA A 7 13.54 5.55 55.03
N ASP A 8 13.26 4.39 55.60
CA ASP A 8 14.23 3.28 55.69
C ASP A 8 13.94 2.16 54.68
N VAL A 9 12.71 2.13 54.16
CA VAL A 9 12.16 1.03 53.35
C VAL A 9 11.35 1.59 52.18
N ALA A 10 11.40 0.91 51.03
CA ALA A 10 10.51 1.13 49.90
C ALA A 10 9.67 -0.12 49.64
N MET A 11 8.37 0.01 49.41
CA MET A 11 7.50 -1.13 49.14
C MET A 11 6.99 -1.08 47.70
N THR A 12 7.21 -2.16 46.94
CA THR A 12 6.72 -2.33 45.57
C THR A 12 5.97 -3.65 45.47
N LEU A 13 4.71 -3.62 45.91
CA LEU A 13 3.86 -4.81 46.06
C LEU A 13 2.92 -5.00 44.87
N SER A 14 3.50 -5.06 43.65
CA SER A 14 2.71 -5.22 42.43
C SER A 14 2.09 -6.61 42.36
N ILE A 15 0.82 -6.69 41.95
CA ILE A 15 0.13 -7.97 41.70
C ILE A 15 0.38 -8.50 40.29
N TRP A 16 1.05 -7.71 39.44
CA TRP A 16 1.40 -8.06 38.06
C TRP A 16 2.92 -8.14 37.92
N PRO A 17 3.44 -9.02 37.03
CA PRO A 17 4.87 -9.08 36.74
C PRO A 17 5.34 -7.76 36.14
N GLU A 18 6.13 -7.01 36.90
CA GLU A 18 6.81 -5.82 36.41
C GLU A 18 7.95 -6.20 35.47
N THR A 19 8.17 -5.41 34.42
CA THR A 19 9.18 -5.69 33.39
C THR A 19 10.60 -5.39 33.85
N TYR A 20 10.84 -4.18 34.37
CA TYR A 20 12.14 -3.80 34.92
C TYR A 20 11.99 -3.04 36.25
N CYS A 21 10.93 -2.24 36.39
CA CYS A 21 10.66 -1.35 37.53
C CYS A 21 11.81 -0.37 37.81
N ILE A 22 11.79 0.79 37.16
CA ILE A 22 12.78 1.86 37.36
C ILE A 22 12.77 2.34 38.82
N SER A 23 11.60 2.38 39.45
CA SER A 23 11.45 2.81 40.85
C SER A 23 12.18 1.92 41.86
N LEU A 24 12.44 0.65 41.54
CA LEU A 24 13.30 -0.21 42.36
C LEU A 24 14.76 0.28 42.35
N SER A 25 15.26 0.69 41.18
CA SER A 25 16.59 1.29 41.05
C SER A 25 16.68 2.61 41.81
N GLU A 26 15.63 3.44 41.76
CA GLU A 26 15.57 4.71 42.50
C GLU A 26 15.57 4.47 44.02
N ALA A 27 14.87 3.44 44.51
CA ALA A 27 14.87 3.07 45.92
C ALA A 27 16.29 2.71 46.40
N TRP A 28 16.99 1.86 45.65
CA TRP A 28 18.38 1.50 45.94
C TRP A 28 19.34 2.70 45.89
N GLN A 29 19.20 3.58 44.92
CA GLN A 29 20.01 4.82 44.85
C GLN A 29 19.83 5.73 46.06
N ASN A 30 18.68 5.64 46.74
CA ASN A 30 18.41 6.37 47.98
C ASN A 30 18.73 5.56 49.24
N GLY A 31 19.31 4.36 49.12
CA GLY A 31 19.67 3.49 50.24
C GLY A 31 18.48 2.85 50.94
N LEU A 32 17.31 2.80 50.30
CA LEU A 32 16.10 2.22 50.86
C LEU A 32 16.10 0.71 50.66
N ILE A 33 15.74 -0.04 51.71
CA ILE A 33 15.58 -1.49 51.62
C ILE A 33 14.26 -1.77 50.89
N PRO A 34 14.25 -2.43 49.71
CA PRO A 34 13.02 -2.74 49.02
C PRO A 34 12.34 -3.98 49.60
N ILE A 35 11.02 -3.92 49.77
CA ILE A 35 10.15 -5.08 49.98
C ILE A 35 9.30 -5.22 48.72
N VAL A 36 9.46 -6.32 47.99
CA VAL A 36 8.83 -6.54 46.68
C VAL A 36 8.04 -7.82 46.64
N THR A 37 7.02 -7.86 45.78
CA THR A 37 6.39 -9.13 45.41
C THR A 37 7.32 -9.98 44.55
N ASP A 38 7.38 -11.28 44.81
CA ASP A 38 8.24 -12.23 44.07
C ASP A 38 7.65 -12.57 42.69
N VAL A 39 7.59 -11.57 41.81
CA VAL A 39 6.99 -11.69 40.49
C VAL A 39 7.71 -10.81 39.47
N GLY A 40 7.96 -11.34 38.27
CA GLY A 40 8.67 -10.64 37.20
C GLY A 40 10.04 -10.13 37.62
N ALA A 41 10.47 -8.99 37.07
CA ALA A 41 11.79 -8.45 37.36
C ALA A 41 12.00 -7.99 38.80
N LEU A 42 10.94 -7.72 39.56
CA LEU A 42 11.08 -7.44 40.99
C LEU A 42 11.64 -8.67 41.73
N GLY A 43 11.06 -9.84 41.45
CA GLY A 43 11.54 -11.12 41.98
C GLY A 43 12.94 -11.47 41.48
N ASP A 44 13.25 -11.21 40.20
CA ASP A 44 14.57 -11.56 39.66
C ASP A 44 15.71 -10.67 40.21
N ARG A 45 15.44 -9.39 40.42
CA ARG A 45 16.45 -8.40 40.80
C ARG A 45 16.72 -8.33 42.31
N VAL A 46 15.72 -8.62 43.14
CA VAL A 46 15.89 -8.66 44.61
C VAL A 46 16.35 -10.04 45.04
N LYS A 47 17.39 -10.12 45.86
CA LYS A 47 17.85 -11.32 46.56
C LYS A 47 17.37 -11.24 48.01
N ASP A 48 16.43 -12.13 48.36
CA ASP A 48 15.77 -12.12 49.68
C ASP A 48 16.80 -12.15 50.82
N GLY A 49 16.68 -11.19 51.75
CA GLY A 49 17.58 -11.03 52.89
C GLY A 49 18.98 -10.50 52.57
N VAL A 50 19.31 -10.22 51.31
CA VAL A 50 20.63 -9.72 50.91
C VAL A 50 20.59 -8.24 50.55
N ASN A 51 19.79 -7.87 49.55
CA ASN A 51 19.66 -6.49 49.04
C ASN A 51 18.20 -5.99 49.06
N GLY A 52 17.33 -6.72 49.77
CA GLY A 52 15.90 -6.48 49.91
C GLY A 52 15.16 -7.71 50.43
N PHE A 53 13.84 -7.64 50.48
CA PHE A 53 12.98 -8.77 50.84
C PHE A 53 11.95 -9.06 49.76
N LYS A 54 11.67 -10.35 49.59
CA LYS A 54 10.61 -10.87 48.74
C LYS A 54 9.42 -11.28 49.60
N VAL A 55 8.22 -11.03 49.09
CA VAL A 55 6.96 -11.49 49.68
C VAL A 55 6.06 -12.08 48.60
N GLU A 56 5.19 -13.01 49.00
CA GLU A 56 4.16 -13.52 48.10
C GLU A 56 3.07 -12.48 47.85
N ILE A 57 2.43 -12.56 46.68
CA ILE A 57 1.32 -11.68 46.31
C ILE A 57 0.17 -11.88 47.31
N GLY A 58 -0.29 -10.78 47.92
CA GLY A 58 -1.38 -10.79 48.90
C GLY A 58 -1.00 -11.22 50.32
N ALA A 59 0.27 -11.57 50.58
CA ALA A 59 0.73 -12.00 51.90
C ALA A 59 1.01 -10.82 52.84
N VAL A 60 -0.04 -10.15 53.31
CA VAL A 60 0.05 -8.96 54.16
C VAL A 60 0.84 -9.21 55.46
N ASN A 61 0.63 -10.37 56.10
CA ASN A 61 1.32 -10.72 57.34
C ASN A 61 2.84 -10.78 57.14
N THR A 62 3.29 -11.38 56.03
CA THR A 62 4.71 -11.47 55.71
C THR A 62 5.34 -10.09 55.50
N VAL A 63 4.62 -9.14 54.91
CA VAL A 63 5.08 -7.75 54.78
C VAL A 63 5.28 -7.11 56.16
N ILE A 64 4.32 -7.29 57.06
CA ILE A 64 4.42 -6.78 58.44
C ILE A 64 5.60 -7.41 59.17
N ASP A 65 5.80 -8.72 59.03
CA ASP A 65 6.93 -9.44 59.62
C ASP A 65 8.28 -8.91 59.12
N ARG A 66 8.39 -8.58 57.82
CA ARG A 66 9.59 -7.97 57.25
C ARG A 66 9.83 -6.56 57.80
N LEU A 67 8.79 -5.75 57.92
CA LEU A 67 8.89 -4.40 58.50
C LEU A 67 9.33 -4.46 59.98
N GLU A 68 8.74 -5.36 60.77
CA GLU A 68 9.14 -5.56 62.17
C GLU A 68 10.57 -6.09 62.30
N LEU A 69 11.00 -6.99 61.41
CA LEU A 69 12.37 -7.49 61.37
C LEU A 69 13.37 -6.35 61.12
N ILE A 70 13.12 -5.52 60.10
CA ILE A 70 13.98 -4.36 59.79
C ILE A 70 14.00 -3.37 60.96
N ARG A 71 12.86 -3.16 61.62
CA ARG A 71 12.73 -2.24 62.77
C ARG A 71 13.45 -2.74 64.02
N SER A 72 13.46 -4.05 64.25
CA SER A 72 13.97 -4.66 65.48
C SER A 72 15.44 -5.06 65.41
N ASP A 73 16.00 -5.29 64.22
CA ASP A 73 17.39 -5.68 64.00
C ASP A 73 18.16 -4.65 63.17
N GLU A 74 18.75 -3.67 63.87
CA GLU A 74 19.58 -2.63 63.25
C GLU A 74 20.86 -3.20 62.61
N SER A 75 21.35 -4.35 63.07
CA SER A 75 22.56 -4.97 62.51
C SER A 75 22.27 -5.58 61.14
N LEU A 76 21.16 -6.31 61.02
CA LEU A 76 20.65 -6.84 59.76
C LEU A 76 20.29 -5.72 58.80
N ARG A 77 19.62 -4.67 59.28
CA ARG A 77 19.27 -3.51 58.47
C ARG A 77 20.51 -2.88 57.82
N LYS A 78 21.55 -2.60 58.61
CA LYS A 78 22.81 -2.06 58.10
C LYS A 78 23.47 -3.01 57.10
N GLN A 79 23.51 -4.31 57.41
CA GLN A 79 24.05 -5.31 56.50
C GLN A 79 23.34 -5.30 55.14
N ILE A 80 22.01 -5.22 55.11
CA ILE A 80 21.25 -5.16 53.85
C ILE A 80 21.51 -3.84 53.12
N MET A 81 21.57 -2.72 53.85
CA MET A 81 21.90 -1.41 53.26
C MET A 81 23.32 -1.38 52.66
N ASP A 82 24.30 -2.00 53.31
CA ASP A 82 25.68 -2.08 52.82
C ASP A 82 25.80 -2.93 51.54
N ASN A 83 24.88 -3.87 51.33
CA ASN A 83 24.76 -4.66 50.11
C ASN A 83 24.03 -3.94 48.97
N ILE A 84 23.50 -2.73 49.19
CA ILE A 84 22.89 -1.90 48.15
C ILE A 84 24.02 -1.16 47.42
N THR A 85 24.58 -1.81 46.42
CA THR A 85 25.73 -1.33 45.66
C THR A 85 25.35 -0.88 44.25
N PRO A 86 26.15 -0.01 43.59
CA PRO A 86 25.81 0.57 42.29
C PRO A 86 25.59 -0.42 41.13
N ASP A 87 26.04 -1.67 41.25
CA ASP A 87 25.77 -2.75 40.29
C ASP A 87 24.30 -3.17 40.23
N LEU A 88 23.48 -2.78 41.21
CA LEU A 88 22.04 -3.07 41.22
C LEU A 88 21.23 -2.20 40.25
N TRP A 89 21.82 -1.13 39.70
CA TRP A 89 21.18 -0.25 38.73
C TRP A 89 22.15 0.18 37.63
N VAL A 90 21.61 0.41 36.43
CA VAL A 90 22.38 0.96 35.32
C VAL A 90 22.24 2.49 35.28
N THR A 91 23.32 3.21 34.99
CA THR A 91 23.22 4.64 34.70
C THR A 91 22.92 4.85 33.21
N ALA A 92 22.30 5.98 32.87
CA ALA A 92 22.05 6.31 31.46
C ALA A 92 23.34 6.38 30.63
N ALA A 93 24.45 6.82 31.24
CA ALA A 93 25.75 6.91 30.58
C ALA A 93 26.33 5.51 30.29
N ASP A 94 26.31 4.61 31.27
CA ASP A 94 26.81 3.24 31.11
C ASP A 94 25.97 2.47 30.09
N TYR A 95 24.64 2.57 30.21
CA TYR A 95 23.71 1.96 29.27
C TYR A 95 23.94 2.45 27.84
N SER A 96 24.12 3.76 27.65
CA SER A 96 24.37 4.34 26.32
C SER A 96 25.69 3.86 25.72
N LYS A 97 26.74 3.74 26.55
CA LYS A 97 28.05 3.25 26.12
C LYS A 97 28.01 1.78 25.71
N GLU A 98 27.32 0.96 26.48
CA GLU A 98 27.14 -0.46 26.18
C GLU A 98 26.28 -0.66 24.93
N LEU A 99 25.16 0.06 24.83
CA LEU A 99 24.29 0.03 23.65
C LEU A 99 25.03 0.46 22.38
N LEU A 100 25.84 1.53 22.46
CA LEU A 100 26.67 1.97 21.35
C LEU A 100 27.69 0.90 20.95
N SER A 101 28.33 0.26 21.92
CA SER A 101 29.28 -0.83 21.64
C SER A 101 28.60 -2.01 20.95
N ILE A 102 27.38 -2.38 21.37
CA ILE A 102 26.61 -3.43 20.70
C ILE A 102 26.28 -2.99 19.28
N TYR A 103 25.76 -1.78 19.12
CA TYR A 103 25.42 -1.20 17.82
C TYR A 103 26.60 -1.21 16.85
N GLU A 104 27.76 -0.72 17.27
CA GLU A 104 29.00 -0.73 16.49
C GLU A 104 29.47 -2.15 16.14
N SER A 105 29.19 -3.15 16.99
CA SER A 105 29.58 -4.55 16.74
C SER A 105 28.67 -5.28 15.76
N VAL A 106 27.38 -4.94 15.71
CA VAL A 106 26.39 -5.64 14.88
C VAL A 106 26.11 -4.94 13.55
N VAL A 107 26.37 -3.64 13.46
CA VAL A 107 26.16 -2.88 12.21
C VAL A 107 27.34 -3.10 11.28
N PRO A 108 27.12 -3.56 10.03
CA PRO A 108 28.20 -3.71 9.05
C PRO A 108 28.87 -2.36 8.79
N TYR A 109 30.19 -2.28 8.94
CA TYR A 109 30.95 -1.08 8.61
C TYR A 109 31.31 -1.06 7.12
N ASP A 110 30.31 -1.01 6.25
CA ASP A 110 30.54 -0.67 4.84
C ASP A 110 30.46 0.85 4.68
N LYS A 111 31.62 1.49 4.52
CA LYS A 111 31.70 2.88 4.05
C LYS A 111 31.14 2.95 2.64
N LEU A 112 29.81 3.12 2.53
CA LEU A 112 29.20 3.62 1.31
C LEU A 112 29.75 5.03 1.06
N GLY A 113 30.15 5.26 -0.19
CA GLY A 113 31.02 6.35 -0.62
C GLY A 113 30.71 7.72 -0.02
N VAL A 114 31.78 8.46 0.21
CA VAL A 114 31.83 9.86 0.69
C VAL A 114 30.72 10.72 0.08
N SER A 115 29.60 10.81 0.79
CA SER A 115 28.58 11.83 0.62
C SER A 115 28.56 12.68 1.89
N ASN A 116 28.44 14.00 1.75
CA ASN A 116 28.33 14.93 2.88
C ASN A 116 26.98 14.81 3.64
N LEU A 117 26.14 13.84 3.28
CA LEU A 117 24.97 13.43 4.04
C LEU A 117 25.31 12.15 4.81
N LYS A 118 25.55 12.32 6.12
CA LYS A 118 25.74 11.23 7.07
C LYS A 118 24.40 10.55 7.35
N TRP A 119 23.96 9.68 6.46
CA TRP A 119 22.87 8.75 6.77
C TRP A 119 23.45 7.47 7.36
N ASP A 120 23.12 7.24 8.62
CA ASP A 120 23.36 5.98 9.32
C ASP A 120 22.21 5.01 8.97
N ILE A 121 22.52 3.99 8.19
CA ILE A 121 21.54 3.02 7.66
C ILE A 121 20.95 2.14 8.76
N GLY A 122 21.53 2.11 9.97
CA GLY A 122 20.87 1.47 11.12
C GLY A 122 19.59 2.17 11.59
N ARG A 123 19.21 3.32 11.00
CA ARG A 123 17.94 4.02 11.24
C ARG A 123 16.87 3.86 10.15
N LEU A 124 17.13 3.14 9.05
CA LEU A 124 16.17 2.95 7.96
C LEU A 124 15.52 1.56 8.01
N HIS A 125 14.67 1.36 9.01
CA HIS A 125 13.69 0.26 9.06
C HIS A 125 12.46 0.55 8.17
N TYR A 126 12.67 0.89 6.90
CA TYR A 126 11.63 0.96 5.89
C TYR A 126 12.24 0.36 4.63
N LEU A 127 11.95 -0.89 4.29
CA LEU A 127 10.64 -1.27 3.77
C LEU A 127 10.13 -2.56 4.44
N PRO A 128 9.01 -2.52 5.19
CA PRO A 128 8.31 -3.76 5.50
C PRO A 128 7.79 -4.37 4.20
N HIS A 129 7.99 -5.67 4.03
CA HIS A 129 7.26 -6.46 3.04
C HIS A 129 5.76 -6.28 3.29
N ALA A 130 4.94 -6.08 2.25
CA ALA A 130 3.51 -5.73 2.40
C ALA A 130 2.76 -6.70 3.33
N SER A 131 3.10 -7.99 3.28
CA SER A 131 2.50 -9.03 4.12
C SER A 131 2.85 -8.97 5.62
N TRP A 132 3.78 -8.12 6.07
CA TRP A 132 4.19 -8.06 7.48
C TRP A 132 3.30 -7.18 8.35
N LYS A 133 2.63 -6.17 7.75
CA LYS A 133 1.59 -5.41 8.45
C LYS A 133 0.38 -6.29 8.77
N ASP A 134 0.14 -7.29 7.92
CA ASP A 134 -1.03 -8.17 7.97
C ASP A 134 -0.80 -9.45 8.80
N GLN A 135 0.39 -9.63 9.38
CA GLN A 135 0.76 -10.79 10.22
C GLN A 135 0.79 -10.51 11.73
N ALA A 136 0.56 -9.26 12.16
CA ALA A 136 0.50 -8.94 13.59
C ALA A 136 -0.86 -9.38 14.16
N PRO A 137 -0.92 -10.36 15.07
CA PRO A 137 -2.19 -10.77 15.67
C PRO A 137 -2.80 -9.61 16.49
N PRO A 138 -4.13 -9.64 16.73
CA PRO A 138 -4.81 -8.70 17.62
C PRO A 138 -4.12 -8.68 18.97
N ARG A 139 -3.86 -7.49 19.52
CA ARG A 139 -3.03 -7.34 20.71
C ARG A 139 -3.73 -7.83 21.99
N HIS A 140 -5.02 -8.21 21.94
CA HIS A 140 -5.81 -8.55 23.11
C HIS A 140 -6.73 -9.78 22.92
N ILE A 141 -6.88 -10.62 23.96
CA ILE A 141 -7.59 -11.93 23.95
C ILE A 141 -9.12 -11.83 23.75
N PHE A 142 -9.69 -10.63 23.77
CA PHE A 142 -11.12 -10.38 23.49
C PHE A 142 -11.35 -9.74 22.12
N ASP A 143 -10.31 -9.60 21.29
CA ASP A 143 -10.46 -9.05 19.96
C ASP A 143 -11.08 -10.11 19.04
N PRO A 144 -12.21 -9.82 18.37
CA PRO A 144 -12.70 -10.69 17.30
C PRO A 144 -11.69 -10.72 16.14
N PRO A 145 -11.67 -11.79 15.32
CA PRO A 145 -10.77 -11.88 14.17
C PRO A 145 -10.92 -10.65 13.26
N THR A 146 -9.82 -10.01 12.90
CA THR A 146 -9.76 -8.97 11.85
C THR A 146 -10.04 -9.64 10.50
N GLY A 147 -11.27 -9.55 10.00
CA GLY A 147 -11.56 -9.67 8.57
C GLY A 147 -11.00 -8.44 7.87
N ASN A 148 -9.81 -8.57 7.28
CA ASN A 148 -9.21 -7.51 6.47
C ASN A 148 -9.82 -7.57 5.07
N ASP A 149 -11.00 -6.98 4.89
CA ASP A 149 -11.69 -6.97 3.59
C ASP A 149 -11.58 -5.61 2.87
N LEU A 150 -10.86 -4.62 3.45
CA LEU A 150 -10.72 -3.27 2.90
C LEU A 150 -9.33 -3.02 2.32
N HIS A 151 -9.28 -2.60 1.06
CA HIS A 151 -8.06 -2.27 0.34
C HIS A 151 -8.13 -0.86 -0.25
N VAL A 152 -6.99 -0.16 -0.33
CA VAL A 152 -6.88 1.16 -0.98
C VAL A 152 -6.53 1.04 -2.46
N GLU A 153 -5.95 -0.11 -2.84
CA GLU A 153 -5.66 -0.51 -4.22
C GLU A 153 -6.47 -1.76 -4.56
N LEU A 154 -6.70 -2.00 -5.85
CA LEU A 154 -7.39 -3.20 -6.29
C LEU A 154 -6.49 -4.43 -6.03
N PRO A 155 -6.94 -5.44 -5.25
CA PRO A 155 -6.09 -6.57 -4.89
C PRO A 155 -5.68 -7.44 -6.06
N GLN A 156 -6.47 -7.44 -7.13
CA GLN A 156 -6.21 -8.19 -8.35
C GLN A 156 -5.65 -7.29 -9.44
N ILE A 157 -4.69 -7.84 -10.18
CA ILE A 157 -4.16 -7.20 -11.38
C ILE A 157 -5.23 -7.26 -12.47
N VAL A 158 -5.55 -6.10 -13.03
CA VAL A 158 -6.40 -5.94 -14.20
C VAL A 158 -5.52 -5.62 -15.39
N ASP A 159 -5.49 -6.53 -16.35
CA ASP A 159 -4.80 -6.38 -17.63
C ASP A 159 -5.70 -5.67 -18.66
N ASP A 160 -7.02 -5.83 -18.56
CA ASP A 160 -7.96 -5.26 -19.52
C ASP A 160 -9.28 -4.84 -18.88
N TRP A 161 -9.84 -3.73 -19.35
CA TRP A 161 -11.17 -3.28 -18.96
C TRP A 161 -12.12 -3.49 -20.13
N ALA A 162 -12.86 -4.60 -20.09
CA ALA A 162 -13.75 -5.00 -21.19
C ALA A 162 -14.93 -4.04 -21.36
N VAL A 163 -15.47 -3.53 -20.24
CA VAL A 163 -16.64 -2.64 -20.26
C VAL A 163 -16.61 -1.62 -19.12
N VAL A 164 -17.11 -0.43 -19.44
CA VAL A 164 -17.45 0.63 -18.49
C VAL A 164 -18.90 0.99 -18.72
N GLN A 165 -19.76 0.71 -17.74
CA GLN A 165 -21.22 0.80 -17.86
C GLN A 165 -21.79 -0.15 -18.92
N GLY A 166 -22.39 -1.26 -18.48
CA GLY A 166 -22.91 -2.28 -19.40
C GLY A 166 -23.14 -3.64 -18.76
N ALA A 167 -22.77 -3.79 -17.48
CA ALA A 167 -23.17 -4.92 -16.69
C ALA A 167 -24.61 -4.72 -16.18
N ASN A 168 -25.37 -5.81 -16.15
CA ASN A 168 -26.65 -5.86 -15.47
C ASN A 168 -26.39 -6.12 -13.99
N TYR A 169 -27.01 -5.33 -13.12
CA TYR A 169 -26.92 -5.54 -11.69
C TYR A 169 -28.24 -5.17 -11.01
N TYR A 170 -28.39 -5.65 -9.80
CA TYR A 170 -29.44 -5.25 -8.89
C TYR A 170 -28.93 -5.35 -7.47
N LEU A 171 -29.31 -4.38 -6.64
CA LEU A 171 -28.99 -4.35 -5.22
C LEU A 171 -30.23 -4.74 -4.44
N ASP A 172 -30.16 -5.82 -3.67
CA ASP A 172 -31.25 -6.26 -2.81
C ASP A 172 -31.37 -5.31 -1.61
N ASP A 173 -30.24 -5.01 -0.97
CA ASP A 173 -30.14 -4.10 0.14
C ASP A 173 -28.75 -3.49 0.30
N ILE A 174 -28.70 -2.32 0.96
CA ILE A 174 -27.49 -1.68 1.46
C ILE A 174 -27.69 -1.47 2.96
N CYS A 175 -26.76 -1.94 3.78
CA CYS A 175 -26.85 -1.86 5.24
C CYS A 175 -28.17 -2.44 5.79
N TYR A 176 -28.66 -3.53 5.19
CA TYR A 176 -29.94 -4.17 5.49
C TYR A 176 -31.17 -3.28 5.25
N HIS A 177 -31.01 -2.17 4.54
CA HIS A 177 -32.09 -1.32 4.06
C HIS A 177 -32.44 -1.68 2.61
N ILE A 178 -33.68 -2.15 2.42
CA ILE A 178 -34.21 -2.55 1.12
C ILE A 178 -34.51 -1.29 0.30
N LEU A 179 -33.92 -1.19 -0.89
CA LEU A 179 -33.93 0.04 -1.69
C LEU A 179 -35.24 0.28 -2.47
N ASN A 180 -36.03 -0.78 -2.70
CA ASN A 180 -37.22 -0.76 -3.58
C ASN A 180 -38.57 -0.73 -2.86
N VAL A 181 -38.57 -0.59 -1.55
CA VAL A 181 -39.81 -0.35 -0.80
C VAL A 181 -39.94 1.16 -0.66
N ASP A 182 -41.08 1.73 -1.08
CA ASP A 182 -41.54 3.07 -0.65
C ASP A 182 -41.73 3.03 0.88
N ASP A 183 -40.63 2.91 1.62
CA ASP A 183 -40.66 2.79 3.07
C ASP A 183 -40.59 4.22 3.61
N ASP A 184 -41.68 4.67 4.24
CA ASP A 184 -41.73 5.85 5.10
C ASP A 184 -40.68 5.80 6.26
N LYS A 185 -39.94 4.68 6.37
CA LYS A 185 -38.84 4.48 7.33
C LYS A 185 -37.56 5.12 6.81
N LYS A 186 -37.19 6.23 7.46
CA LYS A 186 -35.83 6.78 7.40
C LYS A 186 -34.80 5.68 7.68
N PHE A 187 -33.78 5.62 6.83
CA PHE A 187 -32.60 4.79 7.02
C PHE A 187 -32.08 4.91 8.47
N LYS A 188 -31.78 3.77 9.10
CA LYS A 188 -31.19 3.73 10.44
C LYS A 188 -29.68 3.68 10.29
N PRO A 189 -28.91 4.53 11.00
CA PRO A 189 -27.46 4.50 10.94
C PRO A 189 -26.91 3.10 11.25
N ALA A 190 -25.94 2.66 10.45
CA ALA A 190 -25.33 1.34 10.55
C ALA A 190 -23.86 1.45 10.99
N ASN A 191 -23.42 0.54 11.86
CA ASN A 191 -22.03 0.47 12.33
C ASN A 191 -21.10 -0.25 11.34
N GLU A 192 -21.68 -0.87 10.32
CA GLU A 192 -21.01 -1.70 9.35
C GLU A 192 -21.66 -1.47 7.99
N PHE A 193 -20.83 -1.35 6.95
CA PHE A 193 -21.29 -1.30 5.59
C PHE A 193 -21.63 -2.72 5.15
N HIS A 194 -22.87 -2.94 4.71
CA HIS A 194 -23.28 -4.17 4.08
C HIS A 194 -23.83 -3.86 2.70
N ILE A 195 -23.57 -4.72 1.73
CA ILE A 195 -24.17 -4.65 0.40
C ILE A 195 -24.46 -6.07 -0.07
N ARG A 196 -25.63 -6.26 -0.68
CA ARG A 196 -26.03 -7.53 -1.26
C ARG A 196 -26.78 -7.33 -2.56
N GLY A 197 -26.59 -8.23 -3.51
CA GLY A 197 -27.26 -8.15 -4.80
C GLY A 197 -26.83 -9.23 -5.77
N TRP A 198 -27.04 -8.97 -7.05
CA TRP A 198 -26.51 -9.78 -8.14
C TRP A 198 -25.88 -8.91 -9.22
N PHE A 199 -24.91 -9.48 -9.93
CA PHE A 199 -24.15 -8.80 -10.97
C PHE A 199 -23.86 -9.78 -12.12
N ILE A 200 -24.19 -9.37 -13.34
CA ILE A 200 -24.01 -10.15 -14.57
C ILE A 200 -23.41 -9.24 -15.64
N PHE A 201 -22.30 -9.69 -16.20
CA PHE A 201 -21.81 -9.14 -17.45
C PHE A 201 -21.86 -10.24 -18.53
N PRO A 202 -22.74 -10.13 -19.56
CA PRO A 202 -23.03 -11.24 -20.48
C PRO A 202 -21.83 -11.79 -21.25
N GLU A 203 -20.79 -10.99 -21.46
CA GLU A 203 -19.59 -11.40 -22.20
C GLU A 203 -18.60 -12.22 -21.34
N LEU A 204 -18.75 -12.18 -20.01
CA LEU A 204 -17.95 -12.98 -19.08
C LEU A 204 -18.74 -14.21 -18.63
N SER A 205 -18.31 -15.39 -19.08
CA SER A 205 -18.97 -16.67 -18.78
C SER A 205 -18.76 -17.17 -17.35
N ASN A 206 -17.74 -16.68 -16.66
CA ASN A 206 -17.42 -17.03 -15.28
C ASN A 206 -17.82 -15.91 -14.30
N ALA A 207 -18.21 -16.31 -13.09
CA ALA A 207 -18.56 -15.35 -12.04
C ALA A 207 -17.39 -14.42 -11.69
N GLY A 208 -16.15 -14.93 -11.61
CA GLY A 208 -15.00 -14.12 -11.22
C GLY A 208 -15.05 -13.63 -9.77
N ALA A 209 -14.12 -12.75 -9.43
CA ALA A 209 -14.10 -12.05 -8.15
C ALA A 209 -14.83 -10.72 -8.29
N LEU A 210 -15.78 -10.45 -7.39
CA LEU A 210 -16.49 -9.18 -7.36
C LEU A 210 -15.93 -8.31 -6.24
N TYR A 211 -15.71 -7.05 -6.56
CA TYR A 211 -15.35 -6.02 -5.60
C TYR A 211 -16.43 -4.94 -5.60
N THR A 212 -16.85 -4.52 -4.41
CA THR A 212 -17.53 -3.24 -4.24
C THR A 212 -16.45 -2.18 -4.03
N VAL A 213 -16.49 -1.11 -4.82
CA VAL A 213 -15.59 0.04 -4.66
C VAL A 213 -16.36 1.23 -4.13
N LEU A 214 -15.88 1.82 -3.04
CA LEU A 214 -16.37 3.07 -2.48
C LEU A 214 -15.46 4.19 -2.97
N ILE A 215 -16.04 5.15 -3.71
CA ILE A 215 -15.31 6.24 -4.36
C ILE A 215 -15.69 7.53 -3.66
N HIS A 216 -14.74 8.16 -2.98
CA HIS A 216 -15.01 9.39 -2.25
C HIS A 216 -15.38 10.52 -3.22
N ASP A 217 -16.36 11.34 -2.84
CA ASP A 217 -16.91 12.36 -3.72
C ASP A 217 -15.89 13.45 -4.13
N SER A 218 -15.12 13.93 -3.15
CA SER A 218 -14.26 15.11 -3.21
C SER A 218 -12.76 14.82 -3.02
N SER A 219 -12.38 13.61 -2.57
CA SER A 219 -10.99 13.22 -2.39
C SER A 219 -10.60 12.08 -3.34
N ASP A 220 -9.30 11.80 -3.43
CA ASP A 220 -8.75 10.68 -4.21
C ASP A 220 -8.82 9.33 -3.47
N LEU A 221 -9.57 9.27 -2.37
CA LEU A 221 -9.76 8.05 -1.60
C LEU A 221 -10.74 7.11 -2.31
N THR A 222 -10.23 5.91 -2.59
CA THR A 222 -10.99 4.77 -3.09
C THR A 222 -10.78 3.59 -2.16
N ILE A 223 -11.85 2.87 -1.84
CA ILE A 223 -11.81 1.72 -0.95
C ILE A 223 -12.42 0.52 -1.68
N PHE A 224 -11.64 -0.52 -1.90
CA PHE A 224 -12.07 -1.78 -2.50
C PHE A 224 -12.43 -2.78 -1.42
N LEU A 225 -13.61 -3.38 -1.56
CA LEU A 225 -14.16 -4.41 -0.70
C LEU A 225 -14.36 -5.68 -1.50
N GLU A 226 -13.72 -6.79 -1.13
CA GLU A 226 -14.00 -8.07 -1.76
C GLU A 226 -15.37 -8.61 -1.32
N CYS A 227 -16.18 -9.02 -2.29
CA CYS A 227 -17.51 -9.57 -2.06
C CYS A 227 -17.49 -11.10 -2.19
N GLN A 228 -18.21 -11.77 -1.29
CA GLN A 228 -18.46 -13.20 -1.37
C GLN A 228 -19.50 -13.49 -2.45
N ARG A 229 -19.17 -14.40 -3.37
CA ARG A 229 -20.06 -14.81 -4.46
C ARG A 229 -21.14 -15.78 -3.96
N GLU A 230 -22.40 -15.49 -4.28
CA GLU A 230 -23.58 -16.29 -3.90
C GLU A 230 -24.23 -16.95 -5.12
N ASN A 231 -24.85 -18.12 -4.93
CA ASN A 231 -25.68 -18.74 -5.97
C ASN A 231 -27.10 -18.19 -5.90
N ARG A 232 -27.60 -17.71 -7.02
CA ARG A 232 -28.93 -17.09 -7.17
C ARG A 232 -29.63 -17.73 -8.37
N SER A 233 -30.46 -18.72 -8.08
CA SER A 233 -31.20 -19.49 -9.10
C SER A 233 -32.31 -18.66 -9.74
N ASP A 234 -32.90 -17.72 -9.00
CA ASP A 234 -33.93 -16.78 -9.46
C ASP A 234 -33.47 -15.90 -10.64
N VAL A 235 -32.18 -15.56 -10.68
CA VAL A 235 -31.61 -14.73 -11.73
C VAL A 235 -31.33 -15.54 -13.00
N ALA A 236 -30.99 -16.83 -12.87
CA ALA A 236 -30.71 -17.71 -14.00
C ALA A 236 -31.95 -17.93 -14.89
N ASP A 237 -33.15 -17.84 -14.32
CA ASP A 237 -34.41 -17.94 -15.06
C ASP A 237 -34.65 -16.72 -15.98
N SER A 238 -34.13 -15.55 -15.60
CA SER A 238 -34.28 -14.30 -16.37
C SER A 238 -33.13 -14.04 -17.33
N PHE A 239 -31.93 -14.55 -17.03
CA PHE A 239 -30.73 -14.35 -17.83
C PHE A 239 -30.08 -15.71 -18.16
N SER A 240 -30.34 -16.22 -19.37
CA SER A 240 -29.85 -17.55 -19.81
C SER A 240 -28.34 -17.71 -19.78
N ASN A 241 -27.59 -16.61 -19.87
CA ASN A 241 -26.12 -16.59 -19.86
C ASN A 241 -25.54 -16.19 -18.49
N ALA A 242 -26.36 -16.12 -17.44
CA ALA A 242 -25.86 -15.77 -16.10
C ALA A 242 -24.94 -16.87 -15.55
N PRO A 243 -23.80 -16.51 -14.94
CA PRO A 243 -22.97 -17.49 -14.23
C PRO A 243 -23.73 -18.06 -13.02
N ILE A 244 -23.39 -19.29 -12.63
CA ILE A 244 -24.04 -19.99 -11.49
C ILE A 244 -23.95 -19.16 -10.21
N ARG A 245 -22.80 -18.52 -9.96
CA ARG A 245 -22.59 -17.63 -8.81
C ARG A 245 -22.71 -16.16 -9.21
N ASN A 246 -23.89 -15.76 -9.68
CA ASN A 246 -24.17 -14.38 -10.10
C ASN A 246 -24.52 -13.43 -8.93
N GLY A 247 -24.85 -13.96 -7.75
CA GLY A 247 -25.09 -13.17 -6.55
C GLY A 247 -23.80 -12.72 -5.86
N PHE A 248 -23.91 -11.75 -4.97
CA PHE A 248 -22.82 -11.31 -4.12
C PHE A 248 -23.31 -10.72 -2.80
N SER A 249 -22.46 -10.79 -1.77
CA SER A 249 -22.58 -10.02 -0.53
C SER A 249 -21.21 -9.53 -0.07
N GLY A 250 -21.16 -8.31 0.46
CA GLY A 250 -19.96 -7.70 1.03
C GLY A 250 -20.28 -7.05 2.36
N THR A 251 -19.35 -7.12 3.30
CA THR A 251 -19.45 -6.49 4.63
C THR A 251 -18.14 -5.83 5.00
N ALA A 252 -18.17 -4.60 5.50
CA ALA A 252 -16.97 -3.90 5.93
C ALA A 252 -17.20 -2.92 7.06
N ALA A 253 -16.27 -2.88 8.01
CA ALA A 253 -16.28 -1.91 9.08
C ALA A 253 -15.58 -0.60 8.65
N LEU A 254 -16.36 0.42 8.26
CA LEU A 254 -15.84 1.75 7.93
C LEU A 254 -15.62 2.56 9.21
N ARG A 255 -14.46 2.34 9.86
CA ARG A 255 -14.11 2.94 11.16
C ARG A 255 -12.96 3.94 11.03
N GLY A 256 -13.18 5.14 11.56
CA GLY A 256 -12.16 6.18 11.72
C GLY A 256 -12.37 7.38 10.82
N LYS A 257 -11.71 8.49 11.16
CA LYS A 257 -11.86 9.77 10.45
C LYS A 257 -11.37 9.76 9.00
N TRP A 258 -10.50 8.81 8.66
CA TRP A 258 -9.91 8.71 7.32
C TRP A 258 -10.91 8.22 6.27
N CYS A 259 -12.01 7.57 6.69
CA CYS A 259 -13.07 7.08 5.80
C CYS A 259 -14.40 7.83 6.00
N GLU A 260 -14.35 9.05 6.56
CA GLU A 260 -15.53 9.93 6.65
C GLU A 260 -15.75 10.66 5.33
N GLY A 261 -17.00 10.92 4.99
CA GLY A 261 -17.41 11.61 3.77
C GLY A 261 -18.48 10.85 2.99
N ARG A 262 -18.77 11.35 1.80
CA ARG A 262 -19.77 10.77 0.90
C ARG A 262 -19.09 9.92 -0.15
N PHE A 263 -19.56 8.68 -0.31
CA PHE A 263 -19.01 7.71 -1.24
C PHE A 263 -20.05 7.27 -2.26
N ARG A 264 -19.65 7.30 -3.53
CA ARG A 264 -20.35 6.59 -4.60
C ARG A 264 -19.97 5.11 -4.58
N ILE A 265 -20.93 4.26 -4.88
CA ILE A 265 -20.72 2.81 -4.89
C ILE A 265 -20.57 2.33 -6.33
N GLY A 266 -19.42 1.72 -6.63
CA GLY A 266 -19.17 0.99 -7.86
C GLY A 266 -19.04 -0.51 -7.63
N LEU A 267 -19.25 -1.30 -8.68
CA LEU A 267 -19.04 -2.73 -8.72
C LEU A 267 -17.99 -3.05 -9.79
N ILE A 268 -17.01 -3.84 -9.43
CA ILE A 268 -15.94 -4.31 -10.32
C ILE A 268 -15.96 -5.83 -10.32
N ASN A 269 -16.15 -6.45 -11.48
CA ASN A 269 -15.99 -7.89 -11.62
C ASN A 269 -14.72 -8.20 -12.39
N VAL A 270 -13.83 -9.02 -11.83
CA VAL A 270 -12.57 -9.44 -12.46
C VAL A 270 -12.62 -10.93 -12.78
N VAL A 271 -12.38 -11.26 -14.05
CA VAL A 271 -12.31 -12.62 -14.57
C VAL A 271 -11.03 -12.76 -15.41
N ASN A 272 -10.07 -13.55 -14.93
CA ASN A 272 -8.82 -13.85 -15.65
C ASN A 272 -8.06 -12.60 -16.15
N GLY A 273 -8.03 -11.53 -15.35
CA GLY A 273 -7.35 -10.27 -15.68
C GLY A 273 -8.19 -9.30 -16.53
N SER A 274 -9.37 -9.70 -17.01
CA SER A 274 -10.33 -8.79 -17.64
C SER A 274 -11.36 -8.32 -16.61
N ALA A 275 -11.62 -7.02 -16.56
CA ALA A 275 -12.52 -6.40 -15.59
C ALA A 275 -13.70 -5.67 -16.25
N ALA A 276 -14.84 -5.70 -15.57
CA ALA A 276 -16.03 -4.94 -15.90
C ALA A 276 -16.35 -3.97 -14.76
N PHE A 277 -16.51 -2.68 -15.07
CA PHE A 277 -16.87 -1.65 -14.09
C PHE A 277 -18.31 -1.14 -14.28
N GLN A 278 -19.04 -1.05 -13.19
CA GLN A 278 -20.40 -0.51 -13.14
C GLN A 278 -20.56 0.40 -11.92
N LEU A 279 -20.70 1.70 -12.16
CA LEU A 279 -21.15 2.64 -11.14
C LEU A 279 -22.65 2.42 -10.86
N THR A 280 -23.01 2.32 -9.59
CA THR A 280 -24.41 2.19 -9.18
C THR A 280 -25.07 3.57 -9.04
N THR A 281 -26.39 3.60 -8.84
CA THR A 281 -27.11 4.85 -8.53
C THR A 281 -27.09 5.21 -7.05
N ASN A 282 -26.49 4.36 -6.20
CA ASN A 282 -26.54 4.50 -4.75
C ASN A 282 -25.24 5.08 -4.20
N GLU A 283 -25.39 5.92 -3.19
CA GLU A 283 -24.29 6.53 -2.45
C GLU A 283 -24.51 6.37 -0.96
N ILE A 284 -23.44 6.44 -0.18
CA ILE A 284 -23.47 6.40 1.28
C ILE A 284 -22.77 7.62 1.86
N GLU A 285 -23.23 8.08 3.02
CA GLU A 285 -22.49 9.04 3.86
C GLU A 285 -21.98 8.34 5.10
N VAL A 286 -20.68 8.44 5.34
CA VAL A 286 -19.99 7.90 6.51
C VAL A 286 -19.57 9.07 7.39
N ALA A 287 -20.02 9.08 8.64
CA ALA A 287 -19.61 10.06 9.64
C ALA A 287 -19.60 9.42 11.03
N GLU A 288 -18.66 9.82 11.88
CA GLU A 288 -18.55 9.33 13.27
C GLU A 288 -18.38 7.79 13.34
N GLY A 289 -17.75 7.19 12.32
CA GLY A 289 -17.57 5.73 12.22
C GLY A 289 -18.85 4.94 11.96
N GLN A 290 -19.89 5.58 11.42
CA GLN A 290 -21.16 4.96 11.03
C GLN A 290 -21.60 5.41 9.64
N ILE A 291 -22.35 4.56 8.94
CA ILE A 291 -23.09 4.95 7.74
C ILE A 291 -24.33 5.69 8.23
N LYS A 292 -24.47 6.98 7.93
CA LYS A 292 -25.56 7.85 8.42
C LYS A 292 -26.73 7.94 7.45
N ALA A 293 -26.46 7.86 6.15
CA ALA A 293 -27.46 8.01 5.11
C ALA A 293 -27.09 7.19 3.86
N ILE A 294 -28.12 6.83 3.10
CA ILE A 294 -28.03 6.28 1.75
C ILE A 294 -28.76 7.26 0.83
N TYR A 295 -28.13 7.62 -0.28
CA TYR A 295 -28.73 8.46 -1.32
C TYR A 295 -28.92 7.65 -2.59
N SER A 296 -29.88 8.10 -3.41
CA SER A 296 -30.04 7.63 -4.78
C SER A 296 -29.89 8.82 -5.71
N SER A 297 -28.95 8.72 -6.64
CA SER A 297 -28.64 9.77 -7.61
C SER A 297 -28.22 9.14 -8.93
N VAL A 298 -28.78 9.64 -10.03
CA VAL A 298 -28.31 9.29 -11.37
C VAL A 298 -27.07 10.12 -11.67
N HIS A 299 -26.00 9.46 -12.10
CA HIS A 299 -24.73 10.11 -12.41
C HIS A 299 -24.62 10.45 -13.89
N SER A 300 -23.96 11.57 -14.20
CA SER A 300 -23.64 11.92 -15.59
C SER A 300 -22.51 11.05 -16.12
N ASN A 301 -22.41 10.93 -17.45
CA ASN A 301 -21.32 10.19 -18.10
C ASN A 301 -19.94 10.71 -17.70
N GLN A 302 -19.80 12.03 -17.45
CA GLN A 302 -18.54 12.61 -17.01
C GLN A 302 -18.12 12.07 -15.64
N VAL A 303 -19.03 12.07 -14.66
CA VAL A 303 -18.75 11.55 -13.31
C VAL A 303 -18.35 10.08 -13.35
N ILE A 304 -19.04 9.29 -14.18
CA ILE A 304 -18.72 7.87 -14.37
C ILE A 304 -17.31 7.68 -14.92
N LEU A 305 -16.91 8.46 -15.92
CA LEU A 305 -15.59 8.38 -16.52
C LEU A 305 -14.51 8.86 -15.55
N ASP A 306 -14.73 9.93 -14.80
CA ASP A 306 -13.80 10.44 -13.80
C ASP A 306 -13.58 9.43 -12.66
N ASP A 307 -14.65 8.78 -12.21
CA ASP A 307 -14.59 7.70 -11.22
C ASP A 307 -13.89 6.46 -11.75
N PHE A 308 -14.15 6.10 -13.01
CA PHE A 308 -13.47 5.00 -13.67
C PHE A 308 -11.96 5.25 -13.78
N LEU A 309 -11.55 6.44 -14.22
CA LEU A 309 -10.14 6.82 -14.30
C LEU A 309 -9.46 6.80 -12.92
N ARG A 310 -10.14 7.25 -11.87
CA ARG A 310 -9.64 7.12 -10.50
C ARG A 310 -9.38 5.68 -10.11
N ILE A 311 -10.24 4.74 -10.52
CA ILE A 311 -10.07 3.31 -10.22
C ILE A 311 -8.92 2.70 -11.02
N THR A 312 -8.79 3.00 -12.31
CA THR A 312 -7.78 2.39 -13.19
C THR A 312 -6.36 2.74 -12.75
N GLU A 313 -6.17 3.85 -12.03
CA GLU A 313 -4.88 4.26 -11.49
C GLU A 313 -4.53 3.62 -10.13
N LYS A 314 -5.46 2.88 -9.50
CA LYS A 314 -5.25 2.19 -8.20
C LYS A 314 -4.82 0.73 -8.38
N ASP A 315 -3.85 0.53 -9.26
CA ASP A 315 -3.34 -0.78 -9.69
C ASP A 315 -1.89 -1.07 -9.24
N GLY A 316 -1.37 -0.26 -8.33
CA GLY A 316 -0.02 -0.33 -7.78
C GLY A 316 1.09 0.13 -8.74
N LEU A 317 0.74 0.60 -9.95
CA LEU A 317 1.72 1.09 -10.91
C LEU A 317 2.08 2.56 -10.64
N ILE A 318 3.36 2.82 -10.41
CA ILE A 318 3.88 4.17 -10.31
C ILE A 318 4.16 4.71 -11.72
N ARG A 319 3.55 5.86 -12.04
CA ARG A 319 3.56 6.45 -13.37
C ARG A 319 4.37 7.75 -13.39
N GLY A 320 4.87 8.14 -14.56
CA GLY A 320 5.51 9.45 -14.76
C GLY A 320 6.91 9.63 -14.14
N ILE A 321 7.46 8.60 -13.49
CA ILE A 321 8.80 8.65 -12.89
C ILE A 321 9.73 7.60 -13.49
N LYS A 322 11.05 7.79 -13.32
CA LYS A 322 12.06 6.82 -13.75
C LYS A 322 12.06 5.59 -12.84
N LEU A 323 11.69 4.43 -13.39
CA LEU A 323 11.80 3.15 -12.71
C LEU A 323 13.04 2.40 -13.20
N ASN A 324 13.74 1.73 -12.28
CA ASN A 324 14.90 0.92 -12.66
C ASN A 324 14.47 -0.41 -13.30
N ASN A 325 13.39 -1.03 -12.83
CA ASN A 325 12.87 -2.30 -13.34
C ASN A 325 11.36 -2.19 -13.57
N PHE A 326 10.83 -3.12 -14.35
CA PHE A 326 9.38 -3.34 -14.43
C PHE A 326 8.84 -3.86 -13.08
N ILE A 327 7.55 -3.64 -12.85
CA ILE A 327 6.87 -4.19 -11.66
C ILE A 327 6.74 -5.70 -11.80
N GLU A 328 6.38 -6.15 -13.00
CA GLU A 328 6.28 -7.56 -13.34
C GLU A 328 7.67 -8.20 -13.41
N LYS A 329 7.79 -9.41 -12.86
CA LYS A 329 9.02 -10.20 -12.84
C LYS A 329 8.77 -11.61 -13.36
N ASN A 330 9.80 -12.21 -13.91
CA ASN A 330 9.80 -13.57 -14.47
C ASN A 330 8.73 -13.76 -15.57
N ILE A 331 8.57 -12.76 -16.44
CA ILE A 331 7.68 -12.83 -17.61
C ILE A 331 8.50 -13.01 -18.90
N HIS A 332 7.84 -13.43 -19.99
CA HIS A 332 8.52 -13.84 -21.22
C HIS A 332 8.12 -12.99 -22.43
N ALA A 333 9.06 -12.79 -23.36
CA ALA A 333 8.75 -12.10 -24.61
C ALA A 333 7.79 -12.93 -25.48
N GLN A 334 6.74 -12.30 -25.98
CA GLN A 334 5.78 -12.93 -26.88
C GLN A 334 6.39 -13.13 -28.28
N ARG A 335 6.39 -14.38 -28.76
CA ARG A 335 7.06 -14.78 -30.01
C ARG A 335 6.33 -14.36 -31.29
N PHE A 336 5.00 -14.29 -31.26
CA PHE A 336 4.16 -14.00 -32.43
C PHE A 336 3.38 -12.69 -32.27
N GLY A 337 2.85 -12.16 -33.36
CA GLY A 337 2.13 -10.88 -33.39
C GLY A 337 3.05 -9.65 -33.38
N GLU A 338 2.46 -8.49 -33.61
CA GLU A 338 3.13 -7.18 -33.56
C GLU A 338 2.37 -6.27 -32.58
N LEU A 339 3.12 -5.41 -31.89
CA LEU A 339 2.56 -4.33 -31.09
C LEU A 339 2.34 -3.15 -32.05
N GLU A 340 1.07 -2.94 -32.42
CA GLU A 340 0.66 -1.79 -33.21
C GLU A 340 0.65 -0.56 -32.33
N TYR A 341 1.10 0.57 -32.87
CA TYR A 341 1.16 1.80 -32.11
C TYR A 341 1.11 3.04 -33.01
N CYS A 342 0.72 4.16 -32.40
CA CYS A 342 0.96 5.50 -32.91
C CYS A 342 1.29 6.42 -31.73
N ILE A 343 2.32 7.24 -31.88
CA ILE A 343 2.61 8.33 -30.94
C ILE A 343 1.94 9.57 -31.51
N GLU A 344 0.93 10.05 -30.81
CA GLU A 344 0.11 11.20 -31.23
C GLU A 344 0.66 12.51 -30.68
N HIS A 345 1.29 12.47 -29.50
CA HIS A 345 1.89 13.64 -28.89
C HIS A 345 3.22 13.29 -28.21
N PHE A 346 4.21 14.15 -28.44
CA PHE A 346 5.46 14.18 -27.70
C PHE A 346 5.92 15.64 -27.61
N THR A 347 5.89 16.21 -26.41
CA THR A 347 6.35 17.57 -26.12
C THR A 347 7.70 17.89 -26.80
N GLY A 348 7.72 18.92 -27.64
CA GLY A 348 8.93 19.37 -28.35
C GLY A 348 9.25 18.61 -29.64
N PHE A 349 8.45 17.61 -30.03
CA PHE A 349 8.68 16.79 -31.21
C PHE A 349 7.43 16.58 -32.07
N ILE A 350 6.35 16.06 -31.48
CA ILE A 350 5.04 15.84 -32.13
C ILE A 350 4.00 16.65 -31.35
N GLN A 351 3.48 17.73 -31.96
CA GLN A 351 2.52 18.64 -31.33
C GLN A 351 1.30 18.84 -32.23
N ASP A 352 0.12 18.94 -31.62
CA ASP A 352 -1.09 19.43 -32.28
C ASP A 352 -1.06 20.96 -32.30
N ASP A 353 -1.41 21.57 -33.44
CA ASP A 353 -1.42 23.03 -33.66
C ASP A 353 -2.33 23.79 -32.67
N ASP A 354 -3.27 23.10 -31.99
CA ASP A 354 -4.29 23.67 -31.10
C ASP A 354 -4.08 23.40 -29.59
N ALA A 355 -3.06 22.63 -29.21
CA ALA A 355 -2.76 22.38 -27.79
C ALA A 355 -1.91 23.53 -27.24
N SER A 356 -2.55 24.42 -26.48
CA SER A 356 -1.94 25.46 -25.65
C SER A 356 -0.54 25.06 -25.19
N GLU A 357 0.46 25.86 -25.59
CA GLU A 357 1.89 25.73 -25.30
C GLU A 357 2.17 25.11 -23.93
N VAL A 358 2.23 23.78 -23.84
CA VAL A 358 3.15 23.15 -22.89
C VAL A 358 4.48 23.20 -23.62
N ALA A 359 5.05 24.40 -23.62
CA ALA A 359 6.47 24.55 -23.87
C ALA A 359 7.17 23.49 -23.02
N ILE A 360 8.20 22.85 -23.56
CA ILE A 360 9.20 22.22 -22.71
C ILE A 360 9.42 23.21 -21.57
N ASP A 361 9.05 22.82 -20.35
CA ASP A 361 9.06 23.72 -19.20
C ASP A 361 10.42 24.42 -19.16
N ALA A 362 10.54 25.61 -18.57
CA ALA A 362 11.81 26.35 -18.54
C ALA A 362 13.00 25.52 -17.99
N ASP A 363 12.71 24.38 -17.35
CA ASP A 363 13.60 23.40 -16.74
C ASP A 363 14.01 22.21 -17.64
N LYS A 364 13.42 22.03 -18.84
CA LYS A 364 13.69 20.91 -19.79
C LYS A 364 13.56 19.48 -19.22
N SER A 365 13.12 19.34 -17.97
CA SER A 365 13.09 18.07 -17.23
C SER A 365 11.75 17.35 -17.30
N GLN A 366 10.72 18.03 -17.82
CA GLN A 366 9.35 17.53 -17.92
C GLN A 366 8.88 17.48 -19.37
N PHE A 367 8.19 16.39 -19.73
CA PHE A 367 7.59 16.21 -21.04
C PHE A 367 6.39 15.26 -20.96
N ARG A 368 5.46 15.39 -21.89
CA ARG A 368 4.30 14.51 -22.08
C ARG A 368 4.51 13.61 -23.28
N ILE A 369 4.14 12.33 -23.16
CA ILE A 369 4.00 11.41 -24.28
C ILE A 369 2.61 10.78 -24.23
N SER A 370 1.91 10.79 -25.36
CA SER A 370 0.64 10.06 -25.50
C SER A 370 0.44 9.50 -26.89
N GLY A 371 -0.44 8.50 -26.97
CA GLY A 371 -0.82 7.84 -28.20
C GLY A 371 -1.67 6.62 -27.93
N TRP A 372 -1.60 5.65 -28.82
CA TRP A 372 -2.25 4.35 -28.63
C TRP A 372 -1.32 3.22 -29.00
N ALA A 373 -1.48 2.08 -28.32
CA ALA A 373 -0.70 0.87 -28.59
C ALA A 373 -1.43 -0.39 -28.10
N PHE A 374 -1.46 -1.44 -28.93
CA PHE A 374 -2.07 -2.74 -28.59
C PHE A 374 -1.52 -3.88 -29.46
N ASN A 375 -1.64 -5.12 -29.00
CA ASN A 375 -1.17 -6.29 -29.76
C ASN A 375 -2.26 -6.75 -30.74
N ARG A 376 -1.99 -6.87 -32.04
CA ARG A 376 -3.02 -7.33 -33.01
C ARG A 376 -3.63 -8.70 -32.70
N THR A 377 -2.84 -9.56 -32.07
CA THR A 377 -3.22 -10.94 -31.78
C THR A 377 -3.86 -11.11 -30.39
N ASN A 378 -3.98 -10.03 -29.62
CA ASN A 378 -4.54 -10.06 -28.27
C ASN A 378 -5.57 -8.93 -28.10
N THR A 379 -6.75 -9.27 -27.59
CA THR A 379 -7.85 -8.33 -27.36
C THR A 379 -7.72 -7.56 -26.05
N MET A 380 -6.74 -7.89 -25.20
CA MET A 380 -6.47 -7.21 -23.94
C MET A 380 -5.58 -5.99 -24.15
N ALA A 381 -5.91 -4.87 -23.51
CA ALA A 381 -5.07 -3.68 -23.52
C ALA A 381 -3.67 -3.97 -22.94
N GLY A 382 -3.60 -4.53 -21.74
CA GLY A 382 -2.36 -4.70 -20.99
C GLY A 382 -1.86 -3.41 -20.34
N ARG A 383 -0.74 -3.54 -19.63
CA ARG A 383 -0.01 -2.43 -19.02
C ARG A 383 1.04 -1.90 -19.97
N MET A 384 1.03 -0.59 -20.17
CA MET A 384 2.00 0.09 -21.02
C MET A 384 3.12 0.72 -20.22
N TYR A 385 4.31 0.54 -20.77
CA TYR A 385 5.52 1.16 -20.34
C TYR A 385 6.24 1.78 -21.53
N ILE A 386 7.02 2.81 -21.24
CA ILE A 386 7.98 3.39 -22.17
C ILE A 386 9.37 3.07 -21.62
N ALA A 387 10.15 2.30 -22.38
CA ALA A 387 11.52 1.96 -22.05
C ALA A 387 12.49 2.88 -22.80
N PHE A 388 13.45 3.44 -22.06
CA PHE A 388 14.50 4.31 -22.58
C PHE A 388 15.82 3.55 -22.48
N VAL A 389 16.43 3.26 -23.62
CA VAL A 389 17.62 2.41 -23.69
C VAL A 389 18.80 3.17 -24.27
N SER A 390 19.93 3.17 -23.54
CA SER A 390 21.13 3.91 -23.95
C SER A 390 21.89 3.24 -25.10
N ASP A 391 22.32 4.05 -26.07
CA ASP A 391 23.20 3.61 -27.15
C ASP A 391 24.59 3.18 -26.65
N GLU A 392 25.15 3.98 -25.74
CA GLU A 392 26.55 3.88 -25.33
C GLU A 392 26.71 3.08 -24.03
N ALA A 393 25.83 3.31 -23.05
CA ALA A 393 25.88 2.65 -21.76
C ALA A 393 25.06 1.34 -21.75
N GLU A 394 25.28 0.47 -20.77
CA GLU A 394 24.37 -0.63 -20.43
C GLU A 394 23.23 -0.15 -19.51
N GLU A 395 22.65 0.99 -19.84
CA GLU A 395 21.62 1.64 -19.05
C GLU A 395 20.26 1.56 -19.75
N CYS A 396 19.25 1.22 -18.95
CA CYS A 396 17.86 1.19 -19.36
C CYS A 396 17.02 1.60 -18.15
N PHE A 397 16.12 2.56 -18.35
CA PHE A 397 15.08 2.91 -17.38
C PHE A 397 13.71 2.82 -18.05
N VAL A 398 12.68 2.65 -17.23
CA VAL A 398 11.31 2.43 -17.71
C VAL A 398 10.35 3.38 -17.01
N ILE A 399 9.28 3.76 -17.68
CA ILE A 399 8.25 4.64 -17.14
C ILE A 399 6.90 3.98 -17.38
N GLY A 400 6.11 3.81 -16.33
CA GLY A 400 4.72 3.35 -16.44
C GLY A 400 3.79 4.46 -16.95
N THR A 401 2.80 4.09 -17.74
CA THR A 401 1.82 5.04 -18.31
C THR A 401 0.40 4.80 -17.79
N SER A 402 -0.47 5.80 -17.88
CA SER A 402 -1.92 5.59 -17.70
C SER A 402 -2.52 5.07 -19.00
N ARG A 403 -3.39 4.05 -18.91
CA ARG A 403 -4.21 3.58 -20.03
C ARG A 403 -5.49 4.41 -20.11
N CYS A 404 -5.94 4.75 -21.32
CA CYS A 404 -7.17 5.52 -21.53
C CYS A 404 -7.96 5.00 -22.73
N MET A 405 -9.25 5.35 -22.77
CA MET A 405 -10.12 4.98 -23.89
C MET A 405 -9.79 5.78 -25.14
N ARG A 406 -9.66 5.10 -26.28
CA ARG A 406 -9.48 5.75 -27.59
C ARG A 406 -10.43 5.14 -28.62
N HIS A 407 -11.63 5.72 -28.73
CA HIS A 407 -12.69 5.19 -29.61
C HIS A 407 -12.32 5.22 -31.10
N GLN A 408 -11.58 6.25 -31.54
CA GLN A 408 -11.21 6.42 -32.95
C GLN A 408 -10.40 5.24 -33.50
N THR A 409 -9.60 4.58 -32.66
CA THR A 409 -8.81 3.42 -33.07
C THR A 409 -9.67 2.23 -33.49
N ALA A 410 -10.86 2.07 -32.91
CA ALA A 410 -11.78 1.00 -33.27
C ALA A 410 -12.36 1.16 -34.70
N GLU A 411 -12.34 2.37 -35.26
CA GLU A 411 -12.76 2.63 -36.65
C GLU A 411 -11.79 2.01 -37.66
N PHE A 412 -10.50 1.93 -37.31
CA PHE A 412 -9.45 1.37 -38.17
C PHE A 412 -9.12 -0.08 -37.83
N PHE A 413 -9.23 -0.45 -36.55
CA PHE A 413 -8.86 -1.77 -36.04
C PHE A 413 -9.99 -2.37 -35.21
N GLN A 414 -10.74 -3.32 -35.80
CA GLN A 414 -11.84 -3.99 -35.10
C GLN A 414 -11.42 -4.75 -33.83
N SER A 415 -10.15 -5.18 -33.75
CA SER A 415 -9.60 -5.90 -32.60
C SER A 415 -8.99 -4.98 -31.54
N ALA A 416 -9.12 -3.64 -31.68
CA ALA A 416 -8.58 -2.70 -30.71
C ALA A 416 -9.27 -2.86 -29.35
N PRO A 417 -8.51 -3.07 -28.25
CA PRO A 417 -9.05 -3.05 -26.90
C PRO A 417 -9.65 -1.68 -26.56
N LEU A 418 -10.61 -1.64 -25.63
CA LEU A 418 -11.26 -0.40 -25.20
C LEU A 418 -10.25 0.64 -24.69
N ASN A 419 -9.32 0.19 -23.83
CA ASN A 419 -8.29 1.01 -23.20
C ASN A 419 -6.94 0.91 -23.93
N ASN A 420 -6.93 1.01 -25.25
CA ASN A 420 -5.71 0.93 -26.04
C ASN A 420 -4.89 2.24 -26.09
N GLY A 421 -5.43 3.35 -25.60
CA GLY A 421 -4.71 4.61 -25.45
C GLY A 421 -3.68 4.55 -24.31
N PHE A 422 -2.65 5.38 -24.38
CA PHE A 422 -1.73 5.61 -23.29
C PHE A 422 -1.34 7.10 -23.18
N VAL A 423 -1.12 7.56 -21.95
CA VAL A 423 -0.66 8.92 -21.66
C VAL A 423 0.24 8.90 -20.44
N VAL A 424 1.28 9.73 -20.46
CA VAL A 424 2.14 9.94 -19.30
C VAL A 424 2.75 11.35 -19.32
N ASP A 425 2.74 11.99 -18.15
CA ASP A 425 3.56 13.16 -17.85
C ASP A 425 4.81 12.69 -17.12
N VAL A 426 5.98 12.93 -17.71
CA VAL A 426 7.26 12.47 -17.21
C VAL A 426 7.98 13.60 -16.51
N ASN A 427 8.53 13.32 -15.32
CA ASN A 427 9.52 14.18 -14.68
C ASN A 427 10.84 13.41 -14.48
N LEU A 428 11.86 13.78 -15.27
CA LEU A 428 13.17 13.12 -15.24
C LEU A 428 13.98 13.39 -13.96
N GLN A 429 13.61 14.39 -13.15
CA GLN A 429 14.23 14.63 -11.85
C GLN A 429 13.70 13.68 -10.76
N GLN A 430 12.61 12.96 -11.02
CA GLN A 430 11.99 12.04 -10.07
C GLN A 430 12.28 10.57 -10.40
N GLY A 431 12.22 9.70 -9.38
CA GLY A 431 12.47 8.27 -9.52
C GLY A 431 13.93 7.87 -9.29
N CYS A 432 14.47 6.99 -10.14
CA CYS A 432 15.83 6.45 -10.01
C CYS A 432 16.88 7.56 -9.82
N PHE A 433 17.73 7.39 -8.79
CA PHE A 433 18.64 8.41 -8.27
C PHE A 433 19.82 8.72 -9.21
N SER A 434 20.11 7.85 -10.18
CA SER A 434 21.19 8.10 -11.14
C SER A 434 20.83 9.24 -12.09
N GLN A 435 21.75 10.20 -12.23
CA GLN A 435 21.68 11.18 -13.31
C GLN A 435 21.83 10.44 -14.63
N ILE A 436 20.81 10.55 -15.47
CA ILE A 436 20.83 9.96 -16.81
C ILE A 436 21.45 10.97 -17.77
N ASN A 437 22.41 10.50 -18.54
CA ASN A 437 23.12 11.26 -19.56
C ASN A 437 23.24 10.44 -20.84
N GLY A 438 23.25 11.11 -21.99
CA GLY A 438 23.46 10.52 -23.30
C GLY A 438 22.19 10.32 -24.11
N LYS A 439 22.31 9.53 -25.19
CA LYS A 439 21.23 9.26 -26.14
C LYS A 439 20.48 7.99 -25.75
N TYR A 440 19.16 8.09 -25.70
CA TYR A 440 18.25 6.99 -25.37
C TYR A 440 17.26 6.76 -26.50
N HIS A 441 17.16 5.52 -26.96
CA HIS A 441 16.11 5.08 -27.87
C HIS A 441 14.85 4.73 -27.09
N ILE A 442 13.71 5.12 -27.65
CA ILE A 442 12.41 4.89 -27.03
C ILE A 442 11.80 3.60 -27.58
N TYR A 443 11.38 2.73 -26.67
CA TYR A 443 10.65 1.52 -26.96
C TYR A 443 9.33 1.52 -26.19
N LEU A 444 8.26 1.11 -26.86
CA LEU A 444 6.99 0.87 -26.19
C LEU A 444 6.95 -0.59 -25.76
N VAL A 445 6.60 -0.84 -24.51
CA VAL A 445 6.53 -2.18 -23.93
C VAL A 445 5.12 -2.41 -23.39
N ASN A 446 4.40 -3.35 -23.98
CA ASN A 446 3.09 -3.77 -23.51
C ASN A 446 3.20 -5.10 -22.76
N VAL A 447 2.75 -5.13 -21.52
CA VAL A 447 2.74 -6.33 -20.67
C VAL A 447 1.31 -6.81 -20.53
N ILE A 448 1.05 -8.08 -20.86
CA ILE A 448 -0.24 -8.72 -20.69
C ILE A 448 -0.02 -10.04 -19.96
N GLN A 449 -0.59 -10.17 -18.76
CA GLN A 449 -0.44 -11.36 -17.91
C GLN A 449 1.05 -11.72 -17.66
N LYS A 450 1.55 -12.82 -18.24
CA LYS A 450 2.94 -13.30 -18.09
C LYS A 450 3.78 -13.14 -19.36
N GLU A 451 3.30 -12.33 -20.29
CA GLU A 451 4.00 -12.05 -21.53
C GLU A 451 4.17 -10.55 -21.75
N TYR A 452 5.20 -10.17 -22.50
CA TYR A 452 5.37 -8.80 -22.96
C TYR A 452 5.71 -8.72 -24.44
N LYS A 453 5.36 -7.60 -25.05
CA LYS A 453 5.69 -7.25 -26.44
C LYS A 453 6.34 -5.89 -26.48
N VAL A 454 7.32 -5.73 -27.36
CA VAL A 454 8.06 -4.49 -27.54
C VAL A 454 7.83 -3.97 -28.96
N ALA A 455 7.47 -2.70 -29.08
CA ALA A 455 7.51 -1.96 -30.34
C ALA A 455 8.70 -1.00 -30.31
N GLN A 456 9.38 -0.95 -31.45
CA GLN A 456 10.54 -0.12 -31.66
C GLN A 456 10.06 1.18 -32.30
N THR A 457 10.45 2.31 -31.71
CA THR A 457 10.22 3.63 -32.30
C THR A 457 11.48 4.12 -32.99
N ASN A 458 11.36 5.10 -33.88
CA ASN A 458 12.51 5.79 -34.45
C ASN A 458 12.98 6.96 -33.58
N ILE A 459 12.37 7.16 -32.41
CA ILE A 459 12.58 8.37 -31.61
C ILE A 459 13.77 8.17 -30.67
N VAL A 460 14.69 9.13 -30.72
CA VAL A 460 15.84 9.24 -29.84
C VAL A 460 15.74 10.52 -29.03
N ILE A 461 15.99 10.41 -27.74
CA ILE A 461 16.07 11.53 -26.83
C ILE A 461 17.50 11.68 -26.31
N ASN A 462 18.04 12.89 -26.41
CA ASN A 462 19.33 13.24 -25.82
C ASN A 462 19.09 13.93 -24.48
N ILE A 463 19.60 13.31 -23.41
CA ILE A 463 19.38 13.77 -22.04
C ILE A 463 20.73 14.19 -21.44
N VAL A 464 20.78 15.35 -20.80
CA VAL A 464 21.94 15.84 -20.06
C VAL A 464 21.48 16.29 -18.68
N ASN A 465 22.04 15.70 -17.62
CA ASN A 465 21.71 15.99 -16.23
C ASN A 465 20.21 15.91 -15.91
N ASN A 466 19.51 14.90 -16.44
CA ASN A 466 18.05 14.75 -16.35
C ASN A 466 17.22 15.85 -17.06
N SER A 467 17.82 16.61 -17.97
CA SER A 467 17.11 17.57 -18.84
C SER A 467 17.21 17.12 -20.29
N VAL A 468 16.10 17.26 -21.02
CA VAL A 468 15.98 16.94 -22.43
C VAL A 468 16.63 18.05 -23.26
N GLU A 469 17.70 17.72 -23.97
CA GLU A 469 18.39 18.69 -24.82
C GLU A 469 17.93 18.64 -26.27
N ASP A 470 17.66 17.44 -26.79
CA ASP A 470 17.25 17.23 -28.17
C ASP A 470 16.37 15.98 -28.29
N ILE A 471 15.42 16.01 -29.22
CA ILE A 471 14.60 14.86 -29.64
C ILE A 471 14.67 14.79 -31.16
N SER A 472 15.03 13.64 -31.70
CA SER A 472 15.19 13.44 -33.14
C SER A 472 14.81 12.03 -33.58
N ASP A 473 14.50 11.89 -34.86
CA ASP A 473 14.35 10.57 -35.49
C ASP A 473 15.74 9.99 -35.84
N SER A 474 15.95 8.73 -35.49
CA SER A 474 17.11 7.94 -35.88
C SER A 474 16.68 6.56 -36.34
N ILE A 475 17.21 6.14 -37.48
CA ILE A 475 17.03 4.78 -37.97
C ILE A 475 17.86 3.84 -37.08
N LEU A 476 17.18 2.87 -36.46
CA LEU A 476 17.79 1.84 -35.65
C LEU A 476 18.57 0.84 -36.52
N THR A 477 19.79 0.50 -36.09
CA THR A 477 20.56 -0.61 -36.69
C THR A 477 20.21 -1.92 -35.99
N ASP A 478 20.29 -3.05 -36.70
CA ASP A 478 20.02 -4.39 -36.14
C ASP A 478 20.82 -4.67 -34.85
N LYS A 479 22.05 -4.15 -34.77
CA LYS A 479 22.90 -4.29 -33.59
C LYS A 479 22.34 -3.56 -32.37
N ILE A 480 21.84 -2.32 -32.55
CA ILE A 480 21.21 -1.55 -31.49
C ILE A 480 19.92 -2.25 -31.05
N ILE A 481 19.12 -2.71 -32.00
CA ILE A 481 17.87 -3.43 -31.71
C ILE A 481 18.13 -4.67 -30.84
N GLN A 482 19.09 -5.51 -31.23
CA GLN A 482 19.42 -6.71 -30.46
C GLN A 482 19.93 -6.39 -29.05
N LYS A 483 20.79 -5.38 -28.92
CA LYS A 483 21.27 -4.88 -27.62
C LYS A 483 20.11 -4.40 -26.75
N SER A 484 19.22 -3.58 -27.31
CA SER A 484 18.09 -3.01 -26.58
C SER A 484 17.10 -4.07 -26.12
N MET A 485 16.76 -5.02 -26.99
CA MET A 485 15.88 -6.14 -26.62
C MET A 485 16.48 -7.00 -25.51
N HIS A 486 17.79 -7.23 -25.53
CA HIS A 486 18.49 -7.95 -24.46
C HIS A 486 18.45 -7.19 -23.13
N LEU A 487 18.65 -5.87 -23.15
CA LEU A 487 18.57 -5.05 -21.94
C LEU A 487 17.16 -5.02 -21.36
N ILE A 488 16.12 -4.87 -22.20
CA ILE A 488 14.72 -4.91 -21.77
C ILE A 488 14.38 -6.29 -21.17
N ASP A 489 14.76 -7.38 -21.82
CA ASP A 489 14.53 -8.76 -21.31
C ASP A 489 15.20 -8.98 -19.95
N ARG A 490 16.41 -8.44 -19.75
CA ARG A 490 17.13 -8.51 -18.46
C ARG A 490 16.40 -7.77 -17.34
N LYS A 491 15.58 -6.76 -17.63
CA LYS A 491 14.81 -6.02 -16.62
C LYS A 491 13.57 -6.78 -16.12
N PHE A 492 13.13 -7.81 -16.84
CA PHE A 492 12.03 -8.70 -16.43
C PHE A 492 12.50 -9.96 -15.70
N LYS A 493 13.79 -10.31 -15.81
CA LYS A 493 14.43 -11.42 -15.07
C LYS A 493 14.86 -10.96 -13.68
#